data_AF-A0A1H0VE36-F1
#
_entry.id   AF-A0A1H0VE36-F1
#
_cell.length_a   1.000
_cell.length_b   1.000
_cell.length_c   1.000
_cell.angle_alpha   90.00
_cell.angle_beta   90.00
_cell.angle_gamma   90.00
#
_symmetry.space_group_name_H-M   'P 1'
#
loop_
_entity.id
_entity.type
_entity.pdbx_description
1 polymer ?
#
loop_
_entity_poly.entity_id
_entity_poly.type
_entity_poly.pdbx_seq_one_letter_code
_entity_poly.pdbx_strand_id
1 'polypeptide(L)' 'MGLLIEAIGWLFMELIFYGVFYAIGWVVLMAITFGGYPGRWRGPDNHVDAELTAFAGLIATVIAVVFVLKLP' A
#
# COMPACT_ATOMS: atom_id res chain seq x y z
N MET A 1 21.72 -7.80 -19.22
CA MET A 1 20.80 -8.79 -18.61
C MET A 1 20.48 -8.44 -17.16
N GLY A 2 21.47 -8.21 -16.27
CA GLY A 2 21.21 -7.85 -14.86
C GLY A 2 20.37 -6.58 -14.65
N LEU A 3 20.78 -5.46 -15.26
CA LEU A 3 20.07 -4.17 -15.12
C LEU A 3 18.62 -4.18 -15.61
N LEU A 4 18.32 -4.96 -16.65
CA LEU A 4 16.96 -5.05 -17.20
C LEU A 4 16.04 -5.80 -16.22
N ILE A 5 16.53 -6.90 -15.63
CA ILE A 5 15.80 -7.70 -14.65
C ILE A 5 15.56 -6.88 -13.37
N GLU A 6 16.55 -6.13 -12.92
CA GLU A 6 16.45 -5.24 -11.77
C GLU A 6 15.42 -4.12 -12.00
N ALA A 7 15.45 -3.47 -13.18
CA ALA A 7 14.47 -2.45 -13.54
C ALA A 7 13.05 -3.00 -13.61
N ILE A 8 12.86 -4.20 -14.17
CA ILE A 8 11.56 -4.88 -14.21
C ILE A 8 11.09 -5.20 -12.80
N GLY A 9 11.96 -5.76 -11.95
CA GLY A 9 11.65 -6.07 -10.56
C GLY A 9 11.23 -4.84 -9.77
N TRP A 10 11.93 -3.72 -9.97
CA TRP A 10 11.59 -2.43 -9.37
C TRP A 10 10.20 -1.95 -9.81
N LEU A 11 9.90 -2.02 -11.12
CA LEU A 11 8.60 -1.64 -11.68
C LEU A 11 7.44 -2.49 -11.14
N PHE A 12 7.65 -3.81 -11.00
CA PHE A 12 6.66 -4.70 -10.40
C PHE A 12 6.42 -4.40 -8.93
N MET A 13 7.49 -4.16 -8.16
CA MET A 13 7.37 -3.77 -6.76
C MET A 13 6.60 -2.47 -6.62
N GLU A 14 6.90 -1.48 -7.46
CA GLU A 14 6.23 -0.19 -7.47
C GLU A 14 4.74 -0.32 -7.83
N LEU A 15 4.42 -1.16 -8.83
CA LEU A 15 3.04 -1.45 -9.22
C LEU A 15 2.25 -2.13 -8.10
N ILE A 16 2.84 -3.09 -7.40
CA ILE A 16 2.18 -3.76 -6.28
C ILE A 16 2.00 -2.78 -5.13
N PHE A 17 3.01 -1.96 -4.84
CA PHE A 17 2.99 -1.01 -3.74
C PHE A 17 1.94 0.09 -3.94
N TYR A 18 1.98 0.79 -5.07
CA TYR A 18 1.00 1.85 -5.37
C TYR A 18 -0.33 1.34 -5.90
N GLY A 19 -0.37 0.19 -6.56
CA GLY A 19 -1.61 -0.34 -7.13
C GLY A 19 -2.44 -1.10 -6.10
N VAL A 20 -1.81 -1.95 -5.28
CA VAL A 20 -2.53 -2.86 -4.37
C VAL A 20 -2.52 -2.32 -2.96
N PHE A 21 -1.33 -2.09 -2.38
CA PHE A 21 -1.24 -1.73 -0.97
C PHE A 21 -1.77 -0.33 -0.69
N TYR A 22 -1.54 0.64 -1.57
CA TYR A 22 -2.16 1.97 -1.43
C TYR A 22 -3.68 1.91 -1.38
N ALA A 23 -4.33 1.15 -2.28
CA ALA A 23 -5.78 1.03 -2.32
C ALA A 23 -6.35 0.40 -1.04
N ILE A 24 -5.69 -0.66 -0.54
CA ILE A 24 -6.07 -1.30 0.72
C ILE A 24 -5.88 -0.32 1.89
N GLY A 25 -4.72 0.32 1.96
CA GLY A 25 -4.38 1.25 3.02
C GLY A 25 -5.29 2.47 3.04
N TRP A 26 -5.71 2.94 1.87
CA TRP A 26 -6.69 4.02 1.74
C TRP A 26 -8.01 3.67 2.42
N VAL A 27 -8.56 2.48 2.13
CA VAL A 27 -9.81 2.00 2.73
C VAL A 27 -9.65 1.83 4.24
N VAL A 28 -8.55 1.23 4.67
CA VAL A 28 -8.26 0.99 6.10
C VAL A 28 -8.17 2.30 6.87
N LEU A 29 -7.40 3.25 6.36
CA LEU A 29 -7.22 4.54 7.01
C LEU A 29 -8.51 5.36 6.99
N MET A 30 -9.29 5.31 5.91
CA MET A 30 -10.61 5.95 5.86
C MET A 30 -11.54 5.37 6.93
N ALA A 31 -11.52 4.06 7.12
CA ALA A 31 -12.33 3.40 8.15
C ALA A 31 -11.90 3.81 9.57
N ILE A 32 -10.59 3.81 9.86
CA ILE A 32 -10.06 4.08 11.20
C ILE A 32 -10.18 5.57 11.57
N THR A 33 -10.06 6.46 10.60
CA THR A 33 -10.13 7.92 10.81
C THR A 33 -11.51 8.50 10.57
N PHE A 34 -12.54 7.66 10.39
CA PHE A 34 -13.92 8.07 10.09
C PHE A 34 -14.01 9.04 8.91
N GLY A 35 -13.21 8.79 7.86
CA GLY A 35 -13.15 9.63 6.66
C GLY A 35 -12.23 10.84 6.75
N GLY A 36 -11.48 11.04 7.85
CA GLY A 36 -10.55 12.15 8.03
C GLY A 36 -9.22 12.02 7.27
N TYR A 37 -8.79 10.81 6.95
CA TYR A 37 -7.57 10.49 6.21
C TYR A 37 -7.79 9.23 5.33
N PRO A 38 -7.16 9.09 4.16
CA PRO A 38 -6.17 9.98 3.55
C PRO A 38 -6.80 11.10 2.71
N GLY A 39 -6.09 12.22 2.59
CA GLY A 39 -6.44 13.27 1.62
C GLY A 39 -6.24 12.79 0.18
N ARG A 40 -7.05 13.27 -0.78
CA ARG A 40 -6.92 12.88 -2.20
C ARG A 40 -5.47 13.10 -2.67
N TRP A 41 -4.89 12.12 -3.37
CA TRP A 41 -3.57 12.27 -3.96
C TRP A 41 -3.56 13.48 -4.92
N ARG A 42 -2.76 14.51 -4.61
CA ARG A 42 -2.67 15.77 -5.36
C ARG A 42 -1.39 15.88 -6.20
N GLY A 43 -0.74 14.76 -6.51
CA GLY A 43 0.49 14.73 -7.30
C GLY A 43 1.75 14.49 -6.45
N PRO A 44 2.94 14.85 -6.98
CA PRO A 44 4.25 14.51 -6.38
C PRO A 44 4.44 15.05 -4.97
N ASP A 45 3.76 16.13 -4.61
CA ASP A 45 3.92 16.81 -3.32
C ASP A 45 3.42 15.98 -2.13
N ASN A 46 2.62 14.94 -2.37
CA ASN A 46 2.06 14.05 -1.34
C ASN A 46 2.65 12.63 -1.37
N HIS A 47 3.88 12.47 -1.89
CA HIS A 47 4.52 11.16 -2.02
C HIS A 47 4.66 10.43 -0.67
N VAL A 48 5.00 11.17 0.39
CA VAL A 48 5.13 10.63 1.76
C VAL A 48 3.80 10.11 2.30
N ASP A 49 2.70 10.83 2.06
CA ASP A 49 1.36 10.38 2.43
C ASP A 49 0.94 9.12 1.65
N ALA A 50 1.33 9.04 0.36
CA ALA A 50 1.06 7.86 -0.46
C ALA A 50 1.83 6.63 0.06
N GLU A 51 3.10 6.81 0.44
CA GLU A 51 3.91 5.75 1.06
C GLU A 51 3.35 5.31 2.41
N LEU A 52 2.96 6.25 3.28
CA LEU A 52 2.31 5.96 4.55
C LEU A 52 1.00 5.18 4.37
N THR A 53 0.21 5.60 3.38
CA THR A 53 -1.04 4.91 3.03
C THR A 53 -0.77 3.49 2.55
N ALA A 54 0.16 3.31 1.62
CA ALA A 54 0.54 1.98 1.14
C ALA A 54 1.11 1.10 2.26
N PHE A 55 1.93 1.66 3.16
CA PHE A 55 2.45 0.95 4.32
C PHE A 55 1.35 0.48 5.28
N ALA A 56 0.34 1.33 5.53
CA ALA A 56 -0.84 0.92 6.30
C ALA A 56 -1.59 -0.24 5.64
N GLY A 57 -1.71 -0.22 4.31
CA GLY A 57 -2.31 -1.32 3.54
C GLY A 57 -1.52 -2.62 3.61
N LEU A 58 -0.19 -2.54 3.56
CA LEU A 58 0.69 -3.68 3.76
C LEU A 58 0.49 -4.29 5.14
N ILE A 59 0.51 -3.49 6.20
CA ILE A 59 0.28 -3.96 7.59
C ILE A 59 -1.09 -4.64 7.69
N ALA A 60 -2.14 -4.01 7.19
CA ALA A 60 -3.50 -4.56 7.22
C ALA A 60 -3.58 -5.90 6.48
N THR A 61 -2.92 -6.01 5.33
CA THR A 61 -2.86 -7.26 4.55
C THR A 61 -2.14 -8.36 5.33
N VAL A 62 -0.99 -8.05 5.94
CA VAL A 62 -0.25 -9.02 6.75
C VAL A 62 -1.08 -9.50 7.94
N ILE A 63 -1.75 -8.58 8.65
CA ILE A 63 -2.64 -8.94 9.77
C ILE A 63 -3.77 -9.86 9.29
N ALA A 64 -4.42 -9.52 8.17
CA ALA A 64 -5.51 -10.31 7.61
C ALA A 64 -5.04 -11.72 7.22
N VAL A 65 -3.91 -11.84 6.53
CA VAL A 65 -3.32 -13.14 6.14
C VAL A 65 -2.98 -13.96 7.39
N VAL A 66 -2.32 -13.36 8.38
CA VAL A 66 -1.97 -14.04 9.64
C VAL A 66 -3.22 -14.51 10.36
N PHE A 67 -4.27 -13.70 10.41
CA PHE A 67 -5.53 -14.06 11.05
C PHE A 67 -6.22 -15.20 10.32
N VAL A 68 -6.30 -15.14 8.99
CA VAL A 68 -6.86 -16.21 8.14
C VAL A 68 -6.08 -17.52 8.32
N LEU A 69 -4.76 -17.48 8.37
CA LEU A 69 -3.92 -18.67 8.55
C LEU A 69 -3.94 -19.24 9.98
N LYS A 70 -4.32 -18.43 10.97
CA LYS A 70 -4.43 -18.84 12.38
C LYS A 70 -5.85 -19.21 12.81
N LEU A 71 -6.85 -18.96 11.97
CA LEU A 71 -8.19 -19.46 12.16
C LEU A 71 -8.21 -20.96 11.79
N PRO A 72 -8.53 -21.86 12.74
CA PRO A 72 -8.64 -23.29 12.49
C PRO A 72 -9.85 -23.64 11.60
#